data_AF-A0A3M1EYC3-F1
#
_entry.id   AF-A0A3M1EYC3-F1
#
_cell.length_a   1.000
_cell.length_b   1.000
_cell.length_c   1.000
_cell.angle_alpha   90.00
_cell.angle_beta   90.00
_cell.angle_gamma   90.00
#
_symmetry.space_group_name_H-M   'P 1'
#
loop_
_entity.id
_entity.type
_entity.pdbx_description
1 polymer ?
#
loop_
_entity_poly.entity_id
_entity_poly.type
_entity_poly.pdbx_seq_one_letter_code
_entity_poly.pdbx_strand_id
1 'polypeptide(L)'
;SQHLTHHTRNPIAQWLDELELFGLRSSQKYVPACVFQQPPDGIAVFLRHLWATDGCIHFRKGQKHYAQVYYASSSERLARDVQALLLRLGINARLVRRPQNGKGQDQYHVIVSGKPDLMRFITLIGAIGRHKVHHLNAMKQYLADRQANTNRDTIPRDIWREYVVPAMQQHNITTRQLHARLGNAYCGTALYKQNISRERAVRVAQAVQSDTIGRLATSDVYWDEIVSIEADGEAEVYDLTVPACHNFVANNIIAHNSIEQDADVVMFVYRDEIYNPDTEFPNIAEIIVAKHRSGPTGTFSVYFKKQLAQFVDLEIHTQPLEY
;
A
#
# COMPACT_ATOMS: atom_id res chain seq x y z
N SER A 1 -36.75 14.27 -24.60
CA SER A 1 -37.30 14.39 -23.24
C SER A 1 -38.29 13.24 -23.02
N GLN A 2 -38.02 12.34 -22.07
CA GLN A 2 -39.01 11.31 -21.70
C GLN A 2 -40.01 11.94 -20.71
N HIS A 3 -41.30 11.81 -20.96
CA HIS A 3 -42.34 12.23 -20.02
C HIS A 3 -42.40 11.20 -18.87
N LEU A 4 -42.13 11.65 -17.64
CA LEU A 4 -42.26 10.83 -16.44
C LEU A 4 -43.75 10.75 -16.06
N THR A 5 -44.44 9.69 -16.48
CA THR A 5 -45.81 9.36 -16.06
C THR A 5 -45.82 8.34 -14.92
N HIS A 6 -46.97 8.17 -14.24
CA HIS A 6 -47.17 7.08 -13.29
C HIS A 6 -46.76 5.74 -13.93
N HIS A 7 -45.99 4.92 -13.20
CA HIS A 7 -45.39 3.64 -13.62
C HIS A 7 -44.12 3.70 -14.48
N THR A 8 -43.62 4.87 -14.88
CA THR A 8 -42.33 4.99 -15.58
C THR A 8 -41.22 5.32 -14.59
N ARG A 9 -40.21 4.45 -14.48
CA ARG A 9 -39.05 4.70 -13.62
C ARG A 9 -38.22 5.86 -14.19
N ASN A 10 -37.78 6.75 -13.32
CA ASN A 10 -36.92 7.86 -13.73
C ASN A 10 -35.62 7.32 -14.36
N PRO A 11 -35.20 7.78 -15.56
CA PRO A 11 -33.98 7.31 -16.22
C PRO A 11 -32.72 7.41 -15.37
N ILE A 12 -32.62 8.42 -14.49
CA ILE A 12 -31.51 8.54 -13.53
C ILE A 12 -31.60 7.43 -12.47
N ALA A 13 -32.80 7.13 -11.98
CA ALA A 13 -32.99 6.05 -11.02
C ALA A 13 -32.67 4.69 -11.67
N GLN A 14 -33.14 4.44 -12.90
CA GLN A 14 -32.81 3.24 -13.67
C GLN A 14 -31.29 3.10 -13.88
N TRP A 15 -30.63 4.17 -14.30
CA TRP A 15 -29.17 4.17 -14.45
C TRP A 15 -28.44 3.88 -13.13
N LEU A 16 -28.93 4.41 -12.00
CA LEU A 16 -28.39 4.10 -10.68
C LEU A 16 -28.69 2.66 -10.23
N ASP A 17 -29.76 2.03 -10.70
CA ASP A 17 -30.02 0.60 -10.44
C ASP A 17 -29.03 -0.28 -11.21
N GLU A 18 -28.73 0.06 -12.46
CA GLU A 18 -27.72 -0.65 -13.28
C GLU A 18 -26.32 -0.57 -12.65
N LEU A 19 -26.07 0.47 -11.86
CA LEU A 19 -24.85 0.64 -11.08
C LEU A 19 -24.95 0.08 -9.65
N GLU A 20 -26.09 -0.52 -9.29
CA GLU A 20 -26.39 -1.03 -7.94
C GLU A 20 -26.21 0.02 -6.82
N LEU A 21 -26.44 1.30 -7.15
CA LEU A 21 -26.30 2.43 -6.22
C LEU A 21 -27.64 2.93 -5.66
N PHE A 22 -28.74 2.65 -6.35
CA PHE A 22 -30.05 3.10 -5.91
C PHE A 22 -30.48 2.41 -4.62
N GLY A 23 -30.99 3.17 -3.66
CA GLY A 23 -31.45 2.65 -2.36
C GLY A 23 -30.35 2.42 -1.31
N LEU A 24 -29.06 2.57 -1.67
CA LEU A 24 -27.96 2.44 -0.70
C LEU A 24 -27.97 3.60 0.32
N ARG A 25 -27.73 3.25 1.60
CA ARG A 25 -27.46 4.24 2.65
C ARG A 25 -26.09 4.90 2.42
N SER A 26 -25.87 6.06 3.00
CA SER A 26 -24.59 6.81 2.86
C SER A 26 -23.35 5.97 3.20
N SER A 27 -23.49 5.05 4.16
CA SER A 27 -22.42 4.14 4.60
C SER A 27 -22.18 2.93 3.71
N GLN A 28 -23.10 2.65 2.79
CA GLN A 28 -23.03 1.50 1.89
C GLN A 28 -22.58 1.88 0.49
N LYS A 29 -22.55 3.18 0.16
CA LYS A 29 -22.11 3.68 -1.13
C LYS A 29 -20.68 3.27 -1.44
N TYR A 30 -20.37 3.15 -2.72
CA TYR A 30 -19.04 2.84 -3.25
C TYR A 30 -18.91 3.45 -4.65
N VAL A 31 -17.72 3.41 -5.24
CA VAL A 31 -17.52 3.86 -6.63
C VAL A 31 -17.78 2.69 -7.59
N PRO A 32 -18.67 2.83 -8.59
CA PRO A 32 -18.93 1.77 -9.56
C PRO A 32 -17.68 1.37 -10.37
N ALA A 33 -17.59 0.09 -10.73
CA ALA A 33 -16.45 -0.48 -11.47
C ALA A 33 -16.18 0.23 -12.81
N CYS A 34 -17.23 0.69 -13.49
CA CYS A 34 -17.09 1.41 -14.76
C CYS A 34 -16.32 2.74 -14.64
N VAL A 35 -16.28 3.35 -13.45
CA VAL A 35 -15.47 4.55 -13.17
C VAL A 35 -13.99 4.18 -13.09
N PHE A 36 -13.65 3.05 -12.49
CA PHE A 36 -12.28 2.52 -12.49
C PHE A 36 -11.80 2.10 -13.88
N GLN A 37 -12.68 1.90 -14.84
CA GLN A 37 -12.30 1.62 -16.23
C GLN A 37 -12.06 2.89 -17.06
N GLN A 38 -12.36 4.08 -16.52
CA GLN A 38 -12.18 5.32 -17.24
C GLN A 38 -10.69 5.69 -17.41
N PRO A 39 -10.34 6.42 -18.48
CA PRO A 39 -9.04 7.06 -18.60
C PRO A 39 -8.86 8.15 -17.53
N PRO A 40 -7.62 8.64 -17.31
CA PRO A 40 -7.32 9.67 -16.30
C PRO A 40 -8.26 10.89 -16.33
N ASP A 41 -8.58 11.41 -17.51
CA ASP A 41 -9.48 12.56 -17.65
C ASP A 41 -10.92 12.25 -17.19
N GLY A 42 -11.41 11.04 -17.45
CA GLY A 42 -12.73 10.60 -17.00
C GLY A 42 -12.79 10.44 -15.48
N ILE A 43 -11.74 9.86 -14.87
CA ILE A 43 -11.59 9.79 -13.41
C ILE A 43 -11.55 11.19 -12.80
N ALA A 44 -10.78 12.11 -13.40
CA ALA A 44 -10.68 13.48 -12.93
C ALA A 44 -12.03 14.21 -13.00
N VAL A 45 -12.82 14.00 -14.05
CA VAL A 45 -14.18 14.53 -14.17
C VAL A 45 -15.09 13.98 -13.08
N PHE A 46 -15.04 12.67 -12.82
CA PHE A 46 -15.81 12.04 -11.74
C PHE A 46 -15.45 12.63 -10.37
N LEU A 47 -14.16 12.66 -10.03
CA LEU A 47 -13.67 13.22 -8.76
C LEU A 47 -14.03 14.70 -8.64
N ARG A 48 -13.95 15.49 -9.71
CA ARG A 48 -14.33 16.90 -9.70
C ARG A 48 -15.79 17.10 -9.29
N HIS A 49 -16.70 16.28 -9.83
CA HIS A 49 -18.13 16.35 -9.49
C HIS A 49 -18.41 15.75 -8.11
N LEU A 50 -17.70 14.70 -7.70
CA LEU A 50 -17.78 14.16 -6.34
C LEU A 50 -17.34 15.20 -5.29
N TRP A 51 -16.28 15.95 -5.56
CA TRP A 51 -15.86 17.06 -4.71
C TRP A 51 -16.87 18.20 -4.71
N ALA A 52 -17.65 18.38 -5.77
CA ALA A 52 -18.66 19.42 -5.83
C ALA A 52 -19.78 19.18 -4.80
N THR A 53 -20.14 17.92 -4.54
CA THR A 53 -21.18 17.55 -3.56
C THR A 53 -20.64 17.64 -2.13
N ASP A 54 -19.78 16.71 -1.73
CA ASP A 54 -19.40 16.48 -0.32
C ASP A 54 -17.92 16.76 -0.04
N GLY A 55 -17.17 17.21 -1.05
CA GLY A 55 -15.78 17.62 -0.89
C GLY A 55 -15.63 19.03 -0.31
N CYS A 56 -14.61 19.20 0.52
CA CYS A 56 -14.16 20.49 1.02
C CYS A 56 -12.95 20.97 0.20
N ILE A 57 -13.03 22.22 -0.27
CA ILE A 57 -11.92 22.97 -0.84
C ILE A 57 -11.95 24.35 -0.19
N HIS A 58 -11.05 24.55 0.76
CA HIS A 58 -10.97 25.78 1.52
C HIS A 58 -9.52 26.23 1.67
N PHE A 59 -9.32 27.53 1.55
CA PHE A 59 -8.03 28.15 1.76
C PHE A 59 -8.21 29.39 2.63
N ARG A 60 -7.58 29.37 3.80
CA ARG A 60 -7.59 30.49 4.75
C ARG A 60 -6.24 31.19 4.73
N LYS A 61 -6.26 32.51 4.51
CA LYS A 61 -5.12 33.41 4.76
C LYS A 61 -5.19 33.93 6.19
N GLY A 62 -4.09 33.83 6.93
CA GLY A 62 -3.97 34.27 8.33
C GLY A 62 -2.54 34.10 8.81
N GLN A 63 -2.29 34.19 10.12
CA GLN A 63 -0.95 33.99 10.70
C GLN A 63 -0.33 32.64 10.32
N LYS A 64 -1.16 31.60 10.19
CA LYS A 64 -0.81 30.34 9.51
C LYS A 64 -1.78 30.15 8.36
N HIS A 65 -1.25 30.09 7.15
CA HIS A 65 -2.03 29.73 5.98
C HIS A 65 -2.47 28.28 6.09
N TYR A 66 -3.74 28.02 5.77
CA TYR A 66 -4.30 26.68 5.88
C TYR A 66 -4.99 26.31 4.57
N ALA A 67 -4.41 25.35 3.86
CA ALA A 67 -4.98 24.73 2.68
C ALA A 67 -5.66 23.42 3.10
N GLN A 68 -6.95 23.32 2.81
CA GLN A 68 -7.77 22.19 3.18
C GLN A 68 -8.48 21.66 1.93
N VAL A 69 -8.07 20.47 1.49
CA VAL A 69 -8.72 19.70 0.44
C VAL A 69 -8.98 18.31 0.98
N TYR A 70 -10.24 17.98 1.23
CA TYR A 70 -10.61 16.63 1.64
C TYR A 70 -12.00 16.24 1.14
N TYR A 71 -12.23 14.93 1.06
CA TYR A 71 -13.54 14.34 0.87
C TYR A 71 -13.91 13.55 2.13
N ALA A 72 -15.14 13.68 2.63
CA ALA A 72 -15.60 12.98 3.82
C ALA A 72 -16.79 12.08 3.49
N SER A 73 -16.75 10.85 3.99
CA SER A 73 -17.80 9.85 3.78
C SER A 73 -18.05 9.05 5.06
N SER A 74 -19.27 8.53 5.24
CA SER A 74 -19.56 7.50 6.25
C SER A 74 -19.32 6.08 5.72
N SER A 75 -19.14 5.92 4.41
CA SER A 75 -18.71 4.68 3.79
C SER A 75 -17.19 4.62 3.71
N GLU A 76 -16.61 3.67 4.43
CA GLU A 76 -15.19 3.36 4.33
C GLU A 76 -14.79 2.91 2.93
N ARG A 77 -15.62 2.06 2.30
CA ARG A 77 -15.40 1.56 0.94
C ARG A 77 -15.32 2.71 -0.05
N LEU A 78 -16.29 3.64 -0.03
CA LEU A 78 -16.27 4.83 -0.89
C LEU A 78 -15.02 5.68 -0.63
N ALA A 79 -14.60 5.86 0.62
CA ALA A 79 -13.40 6.63 0.92
C ALA A 79 -12.13 5.96 0.38
N ARG A 80 -12.01 4.63 0.47
CA ARG A 80 -10.90 3.85 -0.11
C ARG A 80 -10.91 3.88 -1.64
N ASP A 81 -12.09 3.76 -2.25
CA ASP A 81 -12.26 3.87 -3.69
C ASP A 81 -11.81 5.25 -4.20
N VAL A 82 -12.22 6.32 -3.52
CA VAL A 82 -11.80 7.70 -3.84
C VAL A 82 -10.28 7.86 -3.67
N GLN A 83 -9.69 7.27 -2.63
CA GLN A 83 -8.24 7.28 -2.44
C GLN A 83 -7.52 6.55 -3.60
N ALA A 84 -8.02 5.39 -4.02
CA ALA A 84 -7.45 4.64 -5.13
C ALA A 84 -7.55 5.41 -6.46
N LEU A 85 -8.69 6.06 -6.73
CA LEU A 85 -8.84 6.91 -7.91
C LEU A 85 -7.89 8.12 -7.91
N LEU A 86 -7.67 8.76 -6.76
CA LEU A 86 -6.67 9.82 -6.62
C LEU A 86 -5.26 9.29 -6.90
N LEU A 87 -4.93 8.10 -6.39
CA LEU A 87 -3.63 7.47 -6.62
C LEU A 87 -3.38 7.21 -8.12
N ARG A 88 -4.40 6.82 -8.88
CA ARG A 88 -4.33 6.69 -10.34
C ARG A 88 -4.04 8.00 -11.08
N LEU A 89 -4.31 9.15 -10.45
CA LEU A 89 -3.94 10.47 -10.95
C LEU A 89 -2.61 10.97 -10.36
N GLY A 90 -1.84 10.10 -9.70
CA GLY A 90 -0.59 10.43 -9.03
C GLY A 90 -0.77 11.31 -7.79
N ILE A 91 -1.97 11.33 -7.20
CA ILE A 91 -2.28 12.10 -5.99
C ILE A 91 -2.30 11.13 -4.80
N ASN A 92 -1.27 11.18 -3.97
CA ASN A 92 -1.22 10.34 -2.78
C ASN A 92 -2.06 10.98 -1.66
N ALA A 93 -3.32 10.59 -1.50
CA ALA A 93 -4.19 11.12 -0.44
C ALA A 93 -4.09 10.30 0.86
N ARG A 94 -4.28 10.93 2.02
CA ARG A 94 -4.28 10.25 3.32
C ARG A 94 -5.71 9.90 3.72
N LEU A 95 -5.98 8.65 4.07
CA LEU A 95 -7.23 8.24 4.68
C LEU A 95 -7.14 8.37 6.20
N VAL A 96 -8.12 9.02 6.83
CA VAL A 96 -8.19 9.17 8.29
C VAL A 96 -9.59 8.84 8.78
N ARG A 97 -9.69 7.85 9.67
CA ARG A 97 -10.93 7.55 10.40
C ARG A 97 -11.14 8.59 11.51
N ARG A 98 -12.35 9.12 11.61
CA ARG A 98 -12.82 10.13 12.57
C ARG A 98 -14.02 9.57 13.31
N PRO A 99 -13.82 9.03 14.53
CA PRO A 99 -14.91 8.49 15.33
C PRO A 99 -15.98 9.55 15.62
N GLN A 100 -17.26 9.18 15.49
CA GLN A 100 -18.39 10.06 15.83
C GLN A 100 -19.08 9.58 17.11
N ASN A 101 -18.36 9.70 18.23
CA ASN A 101 -18.82 9.24 19.55
C ASN A 101 -20.24 9.74 19.87
N GLY A 102 -21.21 8.81 19.91
CA GLY A 102 -22.61 9.09 20.23
C GLY A 102 -23.46 9.71 19.11
N LYS A 103 -22.93 9.88 17.89
CA LYS A 103 -23.66 10.47 16.74
C LYS A 103 -23.39 9.72 15.44
N GLY A 104 -24.04 8.57 15.28
CA GLY A 104 -24.06 7.83 14.02
C GLY A 104 -22.76 7.10 13.71
N GLN A 105 -22.51 6.85 12.43
CA GLN A 105 -21.35 6.08 11.97
C GLN A 105 -20.11 6.96 11.85
N ASP A 106 -18.94 6.32 11.99
CA ASP A 106 -17.65 6.98 11.83
C ASP A 106 -17.50 7.64 10.46
N GLN A 107 -16.73 8.71 10.41
CA GLN A 107 -16.39 9.37 9.16
C GLN A 107 -14.98 9.02 8.72
N TYR A 108 -14.83 8.88 7.41
CA TYR A 108 -13.57 8.60 6.75
C TYR A 108 -13.22 9.79 5.87
N HIS A 109 -12.10 10.44 6.17
CA HIS A 109 -11.63 11.64 5.49
C HIS A 109 -10.48 11.28 4.56
N VAL A 110 -10.66 11.51 3.26
CA VAL A 110 -9.61 11.40 2.23
C VAL A 110 -9.00 12.78 2.05
N ILE A 111 -7.79 12.98 2.56
CA ILE A 111 -7.14 14.29 2.69
C ILE A 111 -6.02 14.41 1.65
N VAL A 112 -6.12 15.43 0.79
CA VAL A 112 -5.04 15.83 -0.13
C VAL A 112 -4.22 16.92 0.54
N SER A 113 -2.93 16.68 0.71
CA SER A 113 -2.03 17.61 1.38
C SER A 113 -0.62 17.52 0.79
N GLY A 114 0.22 18.51 1.07
CA GLY A 114 1.53 18.64 0.42
C GLY A 114 1.42 19.35 -0.94
N LYS A 115 2.43 20.17 -1.26
CA LYS A 115 2.44 20.97 -2.50
C LYS A 115 2.27 20.11 -3.77
N PRO A 116 2.99 18.98 -3.97
CA PRO A 116 2.89 18.22 -5.21
C PRO A 116 1.48 17.69 -5.47
N ASP A 117 0.87 17.06 -4.48
CA ASP A 117 -0.47 16.47 -4.59
C ASP A 117 -1.57 17.53 -4.71
N LEU A 118 -1.45 18.65 -3.97
CA LEU A 118 -2.37 19.78 -4.13
C LEU A 118 -2.27 20.40 -5.53
N MET A 119 -1.07 20.54 -6.08
CA MET A 119 -0.89 21.07 -7.45
C MET A 119 -1.45 20.12 -8.51
N ARG A 120 -1.27 18.79 -8.35
CA ARG A 120 -1.92 17.79 -9.21
C ARG A 120 -3.44 17.85 -9.11
N PHE A 121 -3.99 17.94 -7.89
CA PHE A 121 -5.43 18.11 -7.68
C PHE A 121 -5.97 19.37 -8.38
N ILE A 122 -5.29 20.51 -8.19
CA ILE A 122 -5.64 21.80 -8.82
C ILE A 122 -5.64 21.69 -10.35
N THR A 123 -4.67 20.97 -10.92
CA THR A 123 -4.45 20.92 -12.37
C THR A 123 -5.34 19.90 -13.07
N LEU A 124 -5.47 18.70 -12.50
CA LEU A 124 -6.18 17.58 -13.13
C LEU A 124 -7.67 17.58 -12.77
N ILE A 125 -7.99 17.75 -11.49
CA ILE A 125 -9.36 17.61 -10.98
C ILE A 125 -10.07 18.96 -10.98
N GLY A 126 -9.48 19.97 -10.33
CA GLY A 126 -10.07 21.30 -10.20
C GLY A 126 -11.29 21.33 -9.27
N ALA A 127 -12.21 22.28 -9.50
CA ALA A 127 -13.38 22.48 -8.66
C ALA A 127 -14.59 22.96 -9.48
N ILE A 128 -15.80 22.71 -8.95
CA ILE A 128 -17.06 23.24 -9.47
C ILE A 128 -17.64 24.22 -8.44
N GLY A 129 -18.23 25.31 -8.94
CA GLY A 129 -18.89 26.34 -8.13
C GLY A 129 -17.95 27.48 -7.75
N ARG A 130 -18.49 28.70 -7.75
CA ARG A 130 -17.73 29.96 -7.57
C ARG A 130 -16.88 29.95 -6.29
N HIS A 131 -17.44 29.47 -5.18
CA HIS A 131 -16.76 29.43 -3.89
C HIS A 131 -15.54 28.51 -3.89
N LYS A 132 -15.68 27.25 -4.32
CA LYS A 132 -14.58 26.27 -4.33
C LYS A 132 -13.49 26.68 -5.33
N VAL A 133 -13.89 27.19 -6.51
CA VAL A 133 -12.95 27.72 -7.52
C VAL A 133 -12.14 28.90 -6.97
N HIS A 134 -12.77 29.83 -6.23
CA HIS A 134 -12.07 30.95 -5.60
C HIS A 134 -10.97 30.47 -4.63
N HIS A 135 -11.30 29.55 -3.72
CA HIS A 135 -10.31 28.99 -2.80
C HIS A 135 -9.20 28.21 -3.51
N LEU A 136 -9.54 27.45 -4.54
CA LEU A 136 -8.58 26.69 -5.33
C LEU A 136 -7.58 27.61 -6.05
N ASN A 137 -8.04 28.72 -6.61
CA ASN A 137 -7.18 29.72 -7.24
C ASN A 137 -6.27 30.43 -6.21
N ALA A 138 -6.82 30.81 -5.04
CA ALA A 138 -6.04 31.40 -3.96
C ALA A 138 -4.95 30.44 -3.44
N MET A 139 -5.27 29.15 -3.37
CA MET A 139 -4.33 28.08 -3.00
C MET A 139 -3.23 27.90 -4.06
N LYS A 140 -3.60 27.88 -5.36
CA LYS A 140 -2.64 27.81 -6.47
C LYS A 140 -1.61 28.94 -6.41
N GLN A 141 -2.08 30.17 -6.19
CA GLN A 141 -1.21 31.35 -6.03
C GLN A 141 -0.29 31.19 -4.80
N TYR A 142 -0.83 30.75 -3.68
CA TYR A 142 -0.06 30.56 -2.45
C TYR A 142 1.06 29.51 -2.58
N LEU A 143 0.80 28.44 -3.35
CA LEU A 143 1.73 27.33 -3.55
C LEU A 143 2.79 27.61 -4.61
N ALA A 144 2.56 28.51 -5.56
CA ALA A 144 3.47 28.78 -6.68
C ALA A 144 4.93 29.02 -6.22
N ASP A 145 5.12 29.92 -5.26
CA ASP A 145 6.45 30.39 -4.86
C ASP A 145 7.10 29.60 -3.71
N ARG A 146 6.46 28.52 -3.24
CA ARG A 146 6.91 27.77 -2.07
C ARG A 146 7.61 26.47 -2.44
N GLN A 147 8.67 26.11 -1.73
CA GLN A 147 9.24 24.77 -1.86
C GLN A 147 8.32 23.73 -1.22
N ALA A 148 8.23 22.55 -1.84
CA ALA A 148 7.48 21.44 -1.27
C ALA A 148 8.16 20.93 0.00
N ASN A 149 7.37 20.47 0.97
CA ASN A 149 7.87 19.71 2.11
C ASN A 149 7.54 18.23 1.88
N THR A 150 8.57 17.39 1.86
CA THR A 150 8.60 16.06 1.22
C THR A 150 8.64 14.93 2.24
N ASN A 151 8.19 15.19 3.47
CA ASN A 151 8.31 14.26 4.61
C ASN A 151 7.31 13.09 4.58
N ARG A 152 6.56 12.89 3.49
CA ARG A 152 5.58 11.82 3.38
C ARG A 152 6.11 10.66 2.55
N ASP A 153 6.57 10.94 1.33
CA ASP A 153 7.20 9.95 0.48
C ASP A 153 8.71 9.96 0.71
N THR A 154 9.13 9.20 1.73
CA THR A 154 10.53 9.09 2.10
C THR A 154 11.02 7.65 1.96
N ILE A 155 12.18 7.49 1.36
CA ILE A 155 12.87 6.20 1.25
C ILE A 155 13.42 5.82 2.64
N PRO A 156 13.22 4.58 3.10
CA PRO A 156 13.66 4.13 4.42
C PRO A 156 15.14 4.39 4.69
N ARG A 157 15.50 4.71 5.93
CA ARG A 157 16.91 4.98 6.32
C ARG A 157 17.87 3.83 6.02
N ASP A 158 17.39 2.60 5.89
CA ASP A 158 18.24 1.42 5.67
C ASP A 158 19.04 1.52 4.37
N ILE A 159 18.60 2.35 3.40
CA ILE A 159 19.36 2.57 2.17
C ILE A 159 20.76 3.14 2.43
N TRP A 160 20.96 3.87 3.53
CA TRP A 160 22.28 4.38 3.89
C TRP A 160 23.28 3.25 4.01
N ARG A 161 22.92 2.18 4.74
CA ARG A 161 23.80 1.03 4.97
C ARG A 161 23.82 0.10 3.76
N GLU A 162 22.67 -0.14 3.14
CA GLU A 162 22.53 -1.15 2.09
C GLU A 162 23.06 -0.71 0.73
N TYR A 163 22.96 0.58 0.40
CA TYR A 163 23.32 1.08 -0.93
C TYR A 163 24.31 2.25 -0.89
N VAL A 164 24.13 3.22 0.01
CA VAL A 164 24.97 4.44 0.01
C VAL A 164 26.39 4.14 0.46
N VAL A 165 26.57 3.44 1.58
CA VAL A 165 27.90 3.12 2.12
C VAL A 165 28.70 2.23 1.16
N PRO A 166 28.14 1.15 0.56
CA PRO A 166 28.84 0.38 -0.46
C PRO A 166 29.26 1.24 -1.68
N ALA A 167 28.38 2.10 -2.19
CA ALA A 167 28.72 2.99 -3.31
C ALA A 167 29.83 3.99 -2.94
N MET A 168 29.81 4.52 -1.71
CA MET A 168 30.89 5.38 -1.20
C MET A 168 32.23 4.65 -1.19
N GLN A 169 32.27 3.41 -0.72
CA GLN A 169 33.49 2.60 -0.69
C GLN A 169 34.03 2.34 -2.09
N GLN A 170 33.15 1.95 -3.03
CA GLN A 170 33.50 1.70 -4.42
C GLN A 170 34.16 2.92 -5.10
N HIS A 171 33.68 4.13 -4.78
CA HIS A 171 34.19 5.38 -5.35
C HIS A 171 35.18 6.13 -4.45
N ASN A 172 35.67 5.51 -3.37
CA ASN A 172 36.59 6.11 -2.40
C ASN A 172 36.11 7.46 -1.81
N ILE A 173 34.80 7.56 -1.55
CA ILE A 173 34.16 8.76 -1.00
C ILE A 173 34.08 8.63 0.52
N THR A 174 34.68 9.57 1.23
CA THR A 174 34.56 9.66 2.70
C THR A 174 33.23 10.31 3.10
N THR A 175 32.77 10.07 4.34
CA THR A 175 31.61 10.77 4.92
C THR A 175 31.73 12.28 4.81
N ARG A 176 32.94 12.83 5.05
CA ARG A 176 33.17 14.28 4.96
C ARG A 176 32.98 14.80 3.53
N GLN A 177 33.46 14.06 2.53
CA GLN A 177 33.25 14.41 1.12
C GLN A 177 31.78 14.29 0.71
N LEU A 178 31.07 13.26 1.18
CA LEU A 178 29.63 13.13 0.93
C LEU A 178 28.86 14.34 1.48
N HIS A 179 29.12 14.74 2.72
CA HIS A 179 28.45 15.90 3.32
C HIS A 179 28.74 17.18 2.54
N ALA A 180 29.99 17.39 2.14
CA ALA A 180 30.38 18.51 1.30
C ALA A 180 29.65 18.50 -0.06
N ARG A 181 29.57 17.35 -0.73
CA ARG A 181 28.83 17.19 -2.00
C ARG A 181 27.33 17.45 -1.85
N LEU A 182 26.75 17.16 -0.68
CA LEU A 182 25.34 17.43 -0.39
C LEU A 182 25.07 18.88 0.05
N GLY A 183 26.12 19.70 0.24
CA GLY A 183 26.01 21.06 0.77
C GLY A 183 25.71 21.12 2.27
N ASN A 184 26.00 20.04 3.01
CA ASN A 184 25.76 19.94 4.45
C ASN A 184 27.03 20.20 5.25
N ALA A 185 26.87 20.80 6.44
CA ALA A 185 27.93 20.77 7.44
C ALA A 185 28.23 19.31 7.84
N TYR A 186 29.48 19.04 8.21
CA TYR A 186 29.85 17.73 8.70
C TYR A 186 29.14 17.46 10.04
N CYS A 187 28.32 16.41 10.09
CA CYS A 187 27.55 16.04 11.28
C CYS A 187 27.71 14.56 11.65
N GLY A 188 28.84 13.95 11.23
CA GLY A 188 29.13 12.55 11.50
C GLY A 188 28.05 11.61 10.96
N THR A 189 27.63 10.64 11.77
CA THR A 189 26.66 9.61 11.38
C THR A 189 25.19 10.02 11.55
N ALA A 190 24.92 11.25 12.01
CA ALA A 190 23.55 11.73 12.20
C ALA A 190 22.73 11.67 10.90
N LEU A 191 23.40 11.87 9.76
CA LEU A 191 22.81 11.78 8.43
C LEU A 191 22.15 10.42 8.15
N TYR A 192 22.71 9.34 8.71
CA TYR A 192 22.35 7.95 8.41
C TYR A 192 21.16 7.43 9.23
N LYS A 193 20.70 8.21 10.21
CA LYS A 193 19.59 7.82 11.10
C LYS A 193 18.21 8.21 10.55
N GLN A 194 18.18 8.98 9.46
CA GLN A 194 16.96 9.58 8.91
C GLN A 194 16.56 8.91 7.59
N ASN A 195 15.25 8.78 7.39
CA ASN A 195 14.70 8.51 6.07
C ASN A 195 15.09 9.63 5.09
N ILE A 196 15.09 9.31 3.80
CA ILE A 196 15.60 10.19 2.75
C ILE A 196 14.44 10.63 1.87
N SER A 197 14.22 11.94 1.71
CA SER A 197 13.25 12.42 0.70
C SER A 197 13.74 12.07 -0.71
N ARG A 198 12.82 11.97 -1.68
CA ARG A 198 13.16 11.69 -3.09
C ARG A 198 14.23 12.66 -3.63
N GLU A 199 14.08 13.96 -3.39
CA GLU A 199 15.02 14.98 -3.86
C GLU A 199 16.40 14.83 -3.22
N ARG A 200 16.44 14.47 -1.94
CA ARG A 200 17.71 14.20 -1.26
C ARG A 200 18.32 12.90 -1.76
N ALA A 201 17.52 11.88 -2.06
CA ALA A 201 17.98 10.63 -2.63
C ALA A 201 18.59 10.82 -4.03
N VAL A 202 18.02 11.69 -4.88
CA VAL A 202 18.64 12.10 -6.16
C VAL A 202 20.01 12.71 -5.93
N ARG A 203 20.13 13.67 -5.00
CA ARG A 203 21.43 14.29 -4.68
C ARG A 203 22.44 13.29 -4.13
N VAL A 204 22.00 12.35 -3.29
CA VAL A 204 22.84 11.28 -2.76
C VAL A 204 23.30 10.37 -3.90
N ALA A 205 22.40 9.93 -4.78
CA ALA A 205 22.71 9.10 -5.94
C ALA A 205 23.80 9.74 -6.82
N GLN A 206 23.68 11.03 -7.12
CA GLN A 206 24.68 11.79 -7.86
C GLN A 206 26.00 11.89 -7.08
N ALA A 207 25.92 12.19 -5.78
CA ALA A 207 27.11 12.35 -4.94
C ALA A 207 27.91 11.06 -4.81
N VAL A 208 27.27 9.89 -4.80
CA VAL A 208 27.92 8.57 -4.69
C VAL A 208 27.98 7.78 -5.99
N GLN A 209 27.53 8.37 -7.10
CA GLN A 209 27.53 7.77 -8.44
C GLN A 209 26.79 6.42 -8.50
N SER A 210 25.61 6.34 -7.88
CA SER A 210 24.83 5.10 -7.78
C SER A 210 23.53 5.16 -8.58
N ASP A 211 23.46 4.37 -9.65
CA ASP A 211 22.25 4.22 -10.46
C ASP A 211 21.11 3.54 -9.69
N THR A 212 21.42 2.61 -8.79
CA THR A 212 20.42 1.93 -7.96
C THR A 212 19.71 2.92 -7.03
N ILE A 213 20.45 3.82 -6.37
CA ILE A 213 19.85 4.88 -5.54
C ILE A 213 19.07 5.85 -6.45
N GLY A 214 19.58 6.15 -7.65
CA GLY A 214 18.88 6.97 -8.63
C GLY A 214 17.51 6.40 -9.03
N ARG A 215 17.44 5.08 -9.28
CA ARG A 215 16.18 4.36 -9.55
C ARG A 215 15.23 4.40 -8.37
N LEU A 216 15.71 4.16 -7.14
CA LEU A 216 14.89 4.30 -5.94
C LEU A 216 14.40 5.73 -5.74
N ALA A 217 15.21 6.74 -6.10
CA ALA A 217 14.82 8.15 -5.96
C ALA A 217 13.75 8.60 -6.95
N THR A 218 13.59 7.89 -8.07
CA THR A 218 12.72 8.27 -9.19
C THR A 218 11.62 7.25 -9.49
N SER A 219 11.52 6.18 -8.69
CA SER A 219 10.50 5.14 -8.87
C SER A 219 9.09 5.65 -8.57
N ASP A 220 8.11 5.04 -9.23
CA ASP A 220 6.67 5.30 -9.01
C ASP A 220 6.10 4.55 -7.79
N VAL A 221 6.95 3.93 -6.98
CA VAL A 221 6.55 3.14 -5.80
C VAL A 221 6.67 3.99 -4.56
N TYR A 222 5.55 4.29 -3.90
CA TYR A 222 5.53 4.98 -2.61
C TYR A 222 5.94 4.05 -1.45
N TRP A 223 6.84 4.50 -0.59
CA TRP A 223 7.21 3.78 0.63
C TRP A 223 6.30 4.20 1.79
N ASP A 224 5.61 3.23 2.39
CA ASP A 224 4.78 3.46 3.57
C ASP A 224 5.31 2.65 4.77
N GLU A 225 5.02 3.14 5.97
CA GLU A 225 5.42 2.49 7.22
C GLU A 225 4.34 1.51 7.69
N ILE A 226 4.76 0.30 8.10
CA ILE A 226 3.88 -0.64 8.79
C ILE A 226 3.63 -0.10 10.20
N VAL A 227 2.38 0.26 10.50
CA VAL A 227 2.00 0.84 11.80
C VAL A 227 1.55 -0.20 12.82
N SER A 228 0.95 -1.30 12.38
CA SER A 228 0.56 -2.44 13.23
C SER A 228 0.48 -3.71 12.38
N ILE A 229 0.59 -4.85 13.06
CA ILE A 229 0.35 -6.18 12.51
C ILE A 229 -0.52 -6.90 13.52
N GLU A 230 -1.70 -7.34 13.09
CA GLU A 230 -2.72 -7.96 13.92
C GLU A 230 -3.21 -9.25 13.24
N ALA A 231 -3.57 -10.27 14.02
CA ALA A 231 -4.12 -11.50 13.47
C ALA A 231 -5.59 -11.29 13.07
N ASP A 232 -5.95 -11.62 11.82
CA ASP A 232 -7.28 -11.38 11.24
C ASP A 232 -8.15 -12.66 11.15
N GLY A 233 -7.73 -13.73 11.82
CA GLY A 233 -8.44 -15.02 11.83
C GLY A 233 -8.14 -15.90 10.61
N GLU A 234 -8.99 -16.91 10.40
CA GLU A 234 -8.90 -17.85 9.28
C GLU A 234 -9.91 -17.48 8.19
N ALA A 235 -9.46 -17.43 6.94
CA ALA A 235 -10.28 -17.12 5.78
C ALA A 235 -9.75 -17.85 4.54
N GLU A 236 -10.60 -18.00 3.53
CA GLU A 236 -10.14 -18.42 2.20
C GLU A 236 -9.22 -17.35 1.62
N VAL A 237 -8.04 -17.78 1.18
CA VAL A 237 -7.02 -16.91 0.57
C VAL A 237 -6.81 -17.28 -0.88
N TYR A 238 -6.42 -16.27 -1.67
CA TYR A 238 -6.22 -16.39 -3.10
C TYR A 238 -4.83 -15.85 -3.46
N ASP A 239 -4.21 -16.45 -4.47
CA ASP A 239 -2.95 -15.96 -5.03
C ASP A 239 -3.05 -15.90 -6.57
N LEU A 240 -2.20 -15.08 -7.18
CA LEU A 240 -2.16 -14.86 -8.62
C LEU A 240 -0.78 -15.21 -9.16
N THR A 241 -0.69 -15.92 -10.28
CA THR A 241 0.59 -16.06 -11.00
C THR A 241 0.72 -14.96 -12.04
N VAL A 242 1.67 -14.04 -11.83
CA VAL A 242 1.98 -12.95 -12.76
C VAL A 242 3.29 -13.23 -13.47
N PRO A 243 3.31 -13.35 -14.81
CA PRO A 243 4.54 -13.56 -15.57
C PRO A 243 5.57 -12.44 -15.36
N ALA A 244 6.86 -12.81 -15.46
CA ALA A 244 8.05 -11.96 -15.42
C ALA A 244 8.35 -11.25 -14.09
N CYS A 245 7.40 -10.48 -13.56
CA CYS A 245 7.63 -9.65 -12.38
C CYS A 245 7.28 -10.36 -11.07
N HIS A 246 6.48 -11.42 -11.12
CA HIS A 246 6.05 -12.20 -9.95
C HIS A 246 5.44 -11.35 -8.82
N ASN A 247 4.83 -10.21 -9.15
CA ASN A 247 4.16 -9.32 -8.22
C ASN A 247 2.93 -8.65 -8.86
N PHE A 248 1.99 -8.21 -8.02
CA PHE A 248 0.77 -7.51 -8.43
C PHE A 248 0.38 -6.44 -7.40
N VAL A 249 -0.56 -5.58 -7.78
CA VAL A 249 -1.14 -4.57 -6.87
C VAL A 249 -2.47 -5.07 -6.33
N ALA A 250 -2.59 -5.15 -5.01
CA ALA A 250 -3.82 -5.44 -4.29
C ALA A 250 -4.06 -4.35 -3.24
N ASN A 251 -5.25 -3.73 -3.24
CA ASN A 251 -5.60 -2.64 -2.31
C ASN A 251 -4.55 -1.51 -2.23
N ASN A 252 -3.94 -1.17 -3.37
CA ASN A 252 -2.85 -0.18 -3.51
C ASN A 252 -1.50 -0.59 -2.89
N ILE A 253 -1.32 -1.86 -2.54
CA ILE A 253 -0.06 -2.42 -2.04
C ILE A 253 0.51 -3.35 -3.11
N ILE A 254 1.83 -3.31 -3.30
CA ILE A 254 2.53 -4.26 -4.16
C ILE A 254 2.76 -5.54 -3.35
N ALA A 255 2.13 -6.64 -3.76
CA ALA A 255 2.30 -7.97 -3.19
C ALA A 255 3.16 -8.82 -4.14
N HIS A 256 4.11 -9.57 -3.59
CA HIS A 256 4.90 -10.53 -4.37
C HIS A 256 4.37 -11.95 -4.17
N ASN A 257 4.46 -12.75 -5.22
CA ASN A 257 4.15 -14.18 -5.28
C ASN A 257 5.31 -15.00 -4.63
N SER A 258 5.69 -14.77 -3.37
CA SER A 258 7.09 -15.01 -2.90
C SER A 258 7.33 -15.93 -1.69
N ILE A 259 6.66 -17.06 -1.55
CA ILE A 259 7.18 -18.05 -0.60
C ILE A 259 7.37 -19.40 -1.28
N GLU A 260 6.35 -19.86 -1.98
CA GLU A 260 6.42 -21.15 -2.64
C GLU A 260 7.23 -21.12 -3.95
N GLN A 261 7.22 -20.02 -4.73
CA GLN A 261 7.92 -19.99 -6.03
C GLN A 261 9.44 -19.92 -5.91
N ASP A 262 9.97 -19.21 -4.92
CA ASP A 262 11.42 -18.98 -4.73
C ASP A 262 12.12 -20.08 -3.92
N ALA A 263 11.37 -20.84 -3.11
CA ALA A 263 11.95 -21.90 -2.29
C ALA A 263 12.60 -23.00 -3.15
N ASP A 264 13.85 -23.35 -2.84
CA ASP A 264 14.51 -24.51 -3.44
C ASP A 264 13.89 -25.82 -2.92
N VAL A 265 13.45 -25.82 -1.65
CA VAL A 265 12.72 -26.91 -1.01
C VAL A 265 11.59 -26.34 -0.14
N VAL A 266 10.39 -26.91 -0.24
CA VAL A 266 9.26 -26.66 0.67
C VAL A 266 8.97 -27.95 1.41
N MET A 267 9.03 -27.92 2.75
CA MET A 267 8.73 -29.06 3.61
C MET A 267 7.63 -28.70 4.60
N PHE A 268 6.65 -29.57 4.74
CA PHE A 268 5.68 -29.52 5.83
C PHE A 268 6.05 -30.56 6.89
N VAL A 269 5.85 -30.21 8.16
CA VAL A 269 6.00 -31.14 9.28
C VAL A 269 4.62 -31.41 9.83
N TYR A 270 4.16 -32.65 9.67
CA TYR A 270 2.92 -33.12 10.25
C TYR A 270 3.21 -34.01 11.45
N ARG A 271 2.55 -33.75 12.59
CA ARG A 271 2.68 -34.53 13.81
C ARG A 271 1.29 -34.89 14.30
N ASP A 272 0.89 -36.12 14.05
CA ASP A 272 -0.46 -36.60 14.36
C ASP A 272 -0.80 -36.41 15.85
N GLU A 273 0.16 -36.68 16.74
CA GLU A 273 0.01 -36.51 18.20
C GLU A 273 -0.33 -35.08 18.67
N ILE A 274 -0.11 -34.05 17.84
CA ILE A 274 -0.51 -32.67 18.18
C ILE A 274 -2.03 -32.51 18.06
N TYR A 275 -2.66 -33.22 17.13
CA TYR A 275 -4.07 -33.09 16.79
C TYR A 275 -4.91 -34.25 17.36
N ASN A 276 -4.29 -35.43 17.48
CA ASN A 276 -4.90 -36.67 17.96
C ASN A 276 -4.12 -37.20 19.18
N PRO A 277 -4.54 -36.86 20.42
CA PRO A 277 -3.84 -37.25 21.64
C PRO A 277 -3.70 -38.77 21.84
N ASP A 278 -4.62 -39.55 21.30
CA ASP A 278 -4.69 -41.01 21.42
C ASP A 278 -4.07 -41.76 20.22
N THR A 279 -3.20 -41.10 19.45
CA THR A 279 -2.58 -41.69 18.26
C THR A 279 -1.76 -42.96 18.57
N GLU A 280 -1.81 -43.93 17.65
CA GLU A 280 -0.99 -45.15 17.68
C GLU A 280 0.49 -44.87 17.34
N PHE A 281 0.80 -43.66 16.84
CA PHE A 281 2.14 -43.25 16.42
C PHE A 281 2.68 -42.06 17.23
N PRO A 282 2.78 -42.19 18.58
CA PRO A 282 3.31 -41.11 19.40
C PRO A 282 4.75 -40.80 18.99
N ASN A 283 5.11 -39.52 19.09
CA ASN A 283 6.43 -39.03 18.76
C ASN A 283 6.87 -39.23 17.30
N ILE A 284 5.98 -39.60 16.38
CA ILE A 284 6.29 -39.64 14.94
C ILE A 284 5.90 -38.31 14.28
N ALA A 285 6.77 -37.83 13.40
CA ALA A 285 6.48 -36.72 12.51
C ALA A 285 6.66 -37.15 11.05
N GLU A 286 5.72 -36.78 10.20
CA GLU A 286 5.86 -36.89 8.76
C GLU A 286 6.47 -35.61 8.20
N ILE A 287 7.58 -35.74 7.49
CA ILE A 287 8.18 -34.68 6.70
C ILE A 287 7.71 -34.84 5.27
N ILE A 288 6.93 -33.86 4.81
CA ILE A 288 6.34 -33.85 3.47
C ILE A 288 7.11 -32.84 2.63
N VAL A 289 7.98 -33.31 1.76
CA VAL A 289 8.71 -32.50 0.78
C VAL A 289 7.77 -32.19 -0.37
N ALA A 290 7.05 -31.07 -0.29
CA ALA A 290 6.07 -30.64 -1.28
C ALA A 290 6.71 -30.02 -2.53
N LYS A 291 7.91 -29.45 -2.39
CA LYS A 291 8.70 -28.91 -3.51
C LYS A 291 10.18 -29.21 -3.29
N HIS A 292 10.87 -29.62 -4.34
CA HIS A 292 12.33 -29.76 -4.36
C HIS A 292 12.84 -29.52 -5.78
N ARG A 293 13.57 -28.42 -6.02
CA ARG A 293 14.02 -28.04 -7.38
C ARG A 293 15.10 -28.97 -7.94
N SER A 294 15.92 -29.54 -7.07
CA SER A 294 17.10 -30.34 -7.43
C SER A 294 17.01 -31.79 -6.97
N GLY A 295 15.81 -32.26 -6.59
CA GLY A 295 15.63 -33.62 -6.10
C GLY A 295 14.17 -34.01 -5.98
N PRO A 296 13.88 -35.23 -5.49
CA PRO A 296 12.52 -35.74 -5.44
C PRO A 296 11.71 -35.05 -4.33
N THR A 297 10.41 -34.96 -4.59
CA THR A 297 9.36 -34.73 -3.58
C THR A 297 8.93 -36.06 -2.97
N GLY A 298 8.33 -36.03 -1.79
CA GLY A 298 7.84 -37.23 -1.13
C GLY A 298 7.64 -37.03 0.36
N THR A 299 7.09 -38.05 1.01
CA THR A 299 6.85 -38.04 2.46
C THR A 299 7.70 -39.11 3.11
N PHE A 300 8.31 -38.77 4.25
CA PHE A 300 9.02 -39.74 5.08
C PHE A 300 8.80 -39.44 6.56
N SER A 301 8.83 -40.49 7.38
CA SER A 301 8.59 -40.39 8.81
C SER A 301 9.90 -40.30 9.58
N VAL A 302 9.92 -39.48 10.63
CA VAL A 302 11.05 -39.30 11.55
C VAL A 302 10.55 -39.38 12.99
N TYR A 303 11.44 -39.71 13.93
CA TYR A 303 11.12 -39.70 15.35
C TYR A 303 11.41 -38.32 15.96
N PHE A 304 10.46 -37.76 16.70
CA PHE A 304 10.55 -36.47 17.37
C PHE A 304 10.79 -36.61 18.88
N LYS A 305 12.00 -36.24 19.32
CA LYS A 305 12.39 -36.17 20.73
C LYS A 305 11.88 -34.87 21.37
N LYS A 306 10.69 -34.92 21.97
CA LYS A 306 10.01 -33.77 22.61
C LYS A 306 10.90 -32.98 23.57
N GLN A 307 11.68 -33.67 24.41
CA GLN A 307 12.51 -33.03 25.45
C GLN A 307 13.65 -32.19 24.87
N LEU A 308 14.06 -32.47 23.63
CA LEU A 308 15.18 -31.82 22.95
C LEU A 308 14.75 -31.01 21.74
N ALA A 309 13.45 -31.01 21.41
CA ALA A 309 12.90 -30.45 20.17
C ALA A 309 13.69 -30.90 18.92
N GLN A 310 14.03 -32.19 18.84
CA GLN A 310 14.93 -32.75 17.83
C GLN A 310 14.26 -33.86 17.02
N PHE A 311 14.43 -33.84 15.70
CA PHE A 311 14.09 -34.95 14.81
C PHE A 311 15.30 -35.88 14.64
N VAL A 312 15.06 -37.19 14.71
CA VAL A 312 16.07 -38.22 14.48
C VAL A 312 15.54 -39.28 13.53
N ASP A 313 16.47 -40.02 12.93
CA ASP A 313 16.15 -41.13 12.05
C ASP A 313 15.26 -42.15 12.77
N LEU A 314 14.22 -42.58 12.06
CA LEU A 314 13.30 -43.61 12.54
C LEU A 314 13.78 -44.96 12.01
N GLU A 315 14.31 -45.81 12.88
CA GLU A 315 14.59 -47.20 12.53
C GLU A 315 13.30 -48.01 12.60
N ILE A 316 12.80 -48.45 11.45
CA ILE A 316 11.62 -49.31 11.35
C ILE A 316 12.09 -50.76 11.39
N HIS A 317 11.87 -51.44 12.52
CA HIS A 317 12.02 -52.89 12.61
C HIS A 317 10.71 -53.58 12.22
N THR A 318 10.67 -54.14 11.02
CA THR A 318 9.59 -55.04 10.60
C THR A 318 9.94 -56.46 11.00
N GLN A 319 9.14 -57.05 11.89
CA GLN A 319 9.18 -58.50 12.14
C GLN A 319 8.11 -59.17 11.26
N PRO A 320 8.46 -60.16 10.44
CA PRO A 320 7.47 -60.99 9.80
C PRO A 320 6.65 -61.70 10.88
N LEU A 321 5.33 -61.61 10.80
CA LEU A 321 4.46 -62.46 11.61
C LEU A 321 4.55 -63.87 11.05
N GLU A 322 5.18 -64.78 11.81
CA GLU A 322 5.04 -66.22 11.55
C GLU A 322 3.60 -66.61 11.90
N TYR A 323 2.81 -66.95 10.88
CA TYR A 323 1.48 -67.52 11.04
C TYR A 323 1.53 -69.03 11.22
#